data_AF-A0A1F4AZX0-F1
#
_entry.id   AF-A0A1F4AZX0-F1
#
_cell.length_a   1.000
_cell.length_b   1.000
_cell.length_c   1.000
_cell.angle_alpha   90.00
_cell.angle_beta   90.00
_cell.angle_gamma   90.00
#
_symmetry.space_group_name_H-M   'P 1'
#
loop_
_entity.id
_entity.type
_entity.pdbx_description
1 polymer ?
#
loop_
_entity_poly.entity_id
_entity_poly.type
_entity_poly.pdbx_seq_one_letter_code
_entity_poly.pdbx_strand_id
1 'polypeptide(L)'
;MATNVTSPAASGLVPRQGLVTLAHVIYALHAFSALTGLLSSALIVTAFLTGWPSIIAVILNYVKRSEVRDTYLDSHFSWQIRTFWFALLWLVAGAVLFITVIGIPFAFGVWLVTGLWVLYRIARGWLALSSQKAMPR
;
A
#
# COMPACT_ATOMS: atom_id res chain seq x y z
N MET A 1 -30.05 -38.96 1.57
CA MET A 1 -30.47 -37.55 1.71
C MET A 1 -29.22 -36.75 2.09
N ALA A 2 -28.50 -36.20 1.11
CA ALA A 2 -27.25 -35.48 1.34
C ALA A 2 -27.53 -33.98 1.37
N THR A 3 -27.31 -33.34 2.52
CA THR A 3 -27.43 -31.89 2.69
C THR A 3 -26.20 -31.21 2.12
N ASN A 4 -26.37 -30.50 1.01
CA ASN A 4 -25.33 -29.67 0.41
C ASN A 4 -25.09 -28.46 1.34
N VAL A 5 -24.04 -28.52 2.14
CA VAL A 5 -23.59 -27.38 2.95
C VAL A 5 -22.94 -26.39 1.99
N THR A 6 -23.67 -25.35 1.61
CA THR A 6 -23.12 -24.20 0.90
C THR A 6 -22.15 -23.47 1.82
N SER A 7 -20.84 -23.64 1.57
CA SER A 7 -19.81 -22.76 2.14
C SER A 7 -20.09 -21.31 1.72
N PRO A 8 -20.08 -20.32 2.64
CA PRO A 8 -20.26 -18.92 2.28
C PRO A 8 -18.97 -18.42 1.63
N ALA A 9 -18.82 -18.62 0.32
CA ALA A 9 -17.75 -18.01 -0.44
C ALA A 9 -17.92 -16.48 -0.38
N ALA A 10 -16.84 -15.79 0.02
CA ALA A 10 -16.75 -14.36 0.26
C ALA A 10 -17.66 -13.50 -0.64
N SER A 11 -18.67 -12.90 -0.03
CA SER A 11 -19.75 -12.17 -0.68
C SER A 11 -19.27 -10.83 -1.27
N GLY A 12 -18.94 -10.86 -2.56
CA GLY A 12 -18.80 -9.68 -3.41
C GLY A 12 -18.99 -10.04 -4.89
N LEU A 13 -19.47 -9.11 -5.70
CA LEU A 13 -19.59 -9.30 -7.15
C LEU A 13 -18.21 -9.59 -7.76
N VAL A 14 -18.17 -10.38 -8.85
CA VAL A 14 -16.92 -10.66 -9.57
C VAL A 14 -16.40 -9.36 -10.19
N PRO A 15 -15.20 -8.87 -9.82
CA PRO A 15 -14.68 -7.62 -10.36
C PRO A 15 -14.23 -7.76 -11.81
N ARG A 16 -14.34 -6.67 -12.58
CA ARG A 16 -13.80 -6.60 -13.94
C ARG A 16 -12.29 -6.89 -13.93
N GLN A 17 -11.81 -7.70 -14.87
CA GLN A 17 -10.40 -8.11 -14.95
C GLN A 17 -9.44 -6.91 -15.01
N GLY A 18 -9.80 -5.84 -15.74
CA GLY A 18 -9.00 -4.61 -15.79
C GLY A 18 -8.80 -3.93 -14.42
N LEU A 19 -9.77 -4.03 -13.50
CA LEU A 19 -9.64 -3.49 -12.14
C LEU A 19 -8.73 -4.37 -11.28
N VAL A 20 -8.73 -5.69 -11.51
CA VAL A 20 -7.78 -6.61 -10.87
C VAL A 20 -6.36 -6.30 -11.35
N THR A 21 -6.15 -6.11 -12.65
CA THR A 21 -4.86 -5.68 -13.22
C THR A 21 -4.42 -4.34 -12.63
N LEU A 22 -5.33 -3.37 -12.54
CA LEU A 22 -5.05 -2.06 -11.94
C LEU A 22 -4.60 -2.21 -10.48
N ALA A 23 -5.25 -3.06 -9.68
CA ALA A 23 -4.86 -3.29 -8.30
C ALA A 23 -3.42 -3.85 -8.18
N HIS A 24 -3.00 -4.73 -9.10
CA HIS A 24 -1.62 -5.20 -9.19
C HIS A 24 -0.65 -4.08 -9.55
N VAL A 25 -1.00 -3.23 -10.54
CA VAL A 25 -0.20 -2.06 -10.93
C VAL A 25 -0.04 -1.10 -9.76
N ILE A 26 -1.10 -0.83 -8.99
CA ILE A 26 -1.05 0.02 -7.80
C ILE A 26 -0.10 -0.56 -6.74
N TYR A 27 -0.14 -1.87 -6.49
CA TYR A 27 0.84 -2.51 -5.60
C TYR A 27 2.27 -2.39 -6.15
N ALA A 28 2.47 -2.58 -7.45
CA ALA A 28 3.77 -2.44 -8.09
C ALA A 28 4.33 -1.02 -7.96
N LEU A 29 3.50 0.01 -8.16
CA LEU A 29 3.88 1.41 -8.00
C LEU A 29 4.30 1.73 -6.57
N HIS A 30 3.53 1.29 -5.58
CA HIS A 30 3.91 1.45 -4.17
C HIS A 30 5.18 0.67 -3.82
N ALA A 31 5.33 -0.56 -4.34
CA ALA A 31 6.52 -1.38 -4.11
C ALA A 31 7.78 -0.72 -4.69
N PHE A 32 7.68 -0.21 -5.92
CA PHE A 32 8.75 0.50 -6.59
C PHE A 32 9.19 1.72 -5.77
N SER A 33 8.25 2.56 -5.33
CA SER A 33 8.53 3.69 -4.44
C SER A 33 9.19 3.27 -3.12
N ALA A 34 8.66 2.23 -2.46
CA ALA A 34 9.17 1.77 -1.18
C ALA A 34 10.58 1.18 -1.28
N LEU A 35 10.84 0.34 -2.29
CA LEU A 35 12.15 -0.27 -2.53
C LEU A 35 13.19 0.78 -2.92
N THR A 36 12.86 1.66 -3.87
CA THR A 36 13.78 2.73 -4.29
C THR A 36 14.08 3.70 -3.14
N GLY A 37 13.06 4.06 -2.34
CA GLY A 37 13.25 4.89 -1.15
C GLY A 37 14.17 4.25 -0.12
N LEU A 38 13.95 2.96 0.19
CA LEU A 38 14.72 2.22 1.19
C LEU A 38 16.17 1.94 0.76
N LEU A 39 16.41 1.71 -0.53
CA LEU A 39 17.74 1.38 -1.08
C LEU A 39 18.57 2.61 -1.47
N SER A 40 17.97 3.80 -1.51
CA SER A 40 18.70 5.03 -1.86
C SER A 40 19.41 5.63 -0.65
N SER A 41 20.56 6.29 -0.88
CA SER A 41 21.11 7.22 0.11
C SER A 41 20.16 8.41 0.23
N ALA A 42 19.72 8.72 1.45
CA ALA A 42 18.72 9.76 1.75
C ALA A 42 19.14 11.22 1.41
N LEU A 43 20.17 11.41 0.57
CA LEU A 43 20.66 12.72 0.15
C LEU A 43 19.77 13.31 -0.95
N ILE A 44 18.69 13.97 -0.50
CA ILE A 44 17.94 15.12 -1.05
C ILE A 44 17.40 15.03 -2.50
N VAL A 45 18.14 14.51 -3.48
CA VAL A 45 17.71 14.43 -4.89
C VAL A 45 16.85 13.19 -5.16
N THR A 46 17.13 12.08 -4.49
CA THR A 46 16.41 10.80 -4.66
C THR A 46 15.03 10.79 -4.01
N ALA A 47 14.84 11.50 -2.89
CA ALA A 47 13.54 11.58 -2.21
C ALA A 47 12.42 12.18 -3.09
N PHE A 48 12.76 13.07 -4.02
CA PHE A 48 11.82 13.65 -5.00
C PHE A 48 11.42 12.64 -6.10
N LEU A 49 12.34 11.77 -6.50
CA LEU A 49 12.11 10.77 -7.57
C LEU A 49 11.41 9.51 -7.07
N THR A 50 11.46 9.20 -5.77
CA THR A 50 10.93 7.95 -5.22
C THR A 50 9.46 8.04 -4.80
N GLY A 51 8.97 9.24 -4.43
CA GLY A 51 7.59 9.41 -3.92
C GLY A 51 6.50 9.47 -4.98
N TRP A 52 6.78 10.01 -6.17
CA TRP A 52 5.75 10.29 -7.18
C TRP A 52 5.00 9.05 -7.71
N PRO A 53 5.60 7.85 -7.87
CA PRO A 53 4.84 6.67 -8.29
C PRO A 53 3.79 6.26 -7.25
N SER A 54 4.12 6.35 -5.96
CA SER A 54 3.19 6.11 -4.85
C SER A 54 2.05 7.13 -4.80
N ILE A 55 2.32 8.39 -5.17
CA ILE A 55 1.29 9.42 -5.30
C ILE A 55 0.32 9.09 -6.44
N ILE A 56 0.83 8.69 -7.61
CA ILE A 56 -0.04 8.23 -8.71
C ILE A 56 -0.88 7.03 -8.26
N ALA A 57 -0.28 6.07 -7.56
CA ALA A 57 -0.98 4.89 -7.07
C ALA A 57 -2.13 5.23 -6.12
N VAL A 58 -1.95 6.16 -5.17
CA VAL A 58 -3.03 6.57 -4.27
C VAL A 58 -4.11 7.40 -4.99
N ILE A 59 -3.74 8.21 -5.99
CA ILE A 59 -4.72 8.92 -6.84
C ILE A 59 -5.57 7.91 -7.61
N LEU A 60 -4.96 6.90 -8.24
CA LEU A 60 -5.68 5.84 -8.95
C LEU A 60 -6.63 5.09 -8.01
N ASN A 61 -6.20 4.81 -6.78
CA ASN A 61 -7.07 4.23 -5.76
C ASN A 61 -8.31 5.10 -5.51
N TYR A 62 -8.16 6.41 -5.30
CA TYR A 62 -9.31 7.28 -5.05
C TYR A 62 -10.22 7.41 -6.27
N VAL A 63 -9.66 7.62 -7.45
CA VAL A 63 -10.42 7.80 -8.70
C VAL A 63 -11.23 6.55 -9.04
N LYS A 64 -10.65 5.35 -8.85
CA LYS A 64 -11.29 4.07 -9.20
C LYS A 64 -12.03 3.41 -8.04
N ARG A 65 -12.11 4.06 -6.87
CA ARG A 65 -12.72 3.50 -5.66
C ARG A 65 -14.20 3.17 -5.81
N SER A 66 -14.95 3.99 -6.55
CA SER A 66 -16.38 3.76 -6.80
C SER A 66 -16.62 2.50 -7.64
N GLU A 67 -15.69 2.17 -8.53
CA GLU A 67 -15.81 1.06 -9.49
C GLU A 67 -15.51 -0.32 -8.87
N VAL A 68 -14.92 -0.36 -7.67
CA VAL A 68 -14.55 -1.60 -6.97
C VAL A 68 -15.46 -1.94 -5.78
N ARG A 69 -16.49 -1.13 -5.53
CA ARG A 69 -17.46 -1.36 -4.44
C ARG A 69 -18.11 -2.73 -4.55
N ASP A 70 -18.45 -3.27 -3.39
CA ASP A 70 -19.11 -4.58 -3.26
C ASP A 70 -18.30 -5.75 -3.87
N THR A 71 -17.00 -5.56 -4.09
CA THR A 71 -16.04 -6.60 -4.47
C THR A 71 -14.95 -6.72 -3.41
N TYR A 72 -14.17 -7.80 -3.46
CA TYR A 72 -13.01 -7.94 -2.57
C TYR A 72 -11.95 -6.84 -2.82
N LEU A 73 -11.92 -6.21 -4.01
CA LEU A 73 -10.99 -5.12 -4.34
C LEU A 73 -11.22 -3.85 -3.52
N ASP A 74 -12.44 -3.59 -3.05
CA ASP A 74 -12.72 -2.43 -2.17
C ASP A 74 -11.83 -2.45 -0.90
N SER A 75 -11.63 -3.65 -0.34
CA SER A 75 -10.76 -3.82 0.82
C SER A 75 -9.28 -3.61 0.48
N HIS A 76 -8.83 -3.97 -0.72
CA HIS A 76 -7.46 -3.73 -1.18
C HIS A 76 -7.19 -2.24 -1.40
N PHE A 77 -8.12 -1.53 -2.04
CA PHE A 77 -8.02 -0.08 -2.25
C PHE A 77 -7.96 0.65 -0.92
N SER A 78 -8.84 0.29 0.01
CA SER A 78 -8.84 0.85 1.37
C SER A 78 -7.58 0.49 2.16
N TRP A 79 -6.99 -0.69 1.93
CA TRP A 79 -5.70 -1.09 2.51
C TRP A 79 -4.52 -0.30 1.96
N GLN A 80 -4.45 -0.10 0.63
CA GLN A 80 -3.41 0.65 -0.04
C GLN A 80 -3.46 2.13 0.37
N ILE A 81 -4.64 2.74 0.35
CA ILE A 81 -4.87 4.12 0.82
C ILE A 81 -4.38 4.30 2.26
N ARG A 82 -4.79 3.44 3.20
CA ARG A 82 -4.32 3.53 4.60
C ARG A 82 -2.81 3.37 4.72
N THR A 83 -2.22 2.45 3.96
CA THR A 83 -0.75 2.27 3.94
C THR A 83 -0.05 3.55 3.50
N PHE A 84 -0.54 4.20 2.43
CA PHE A 84 0.01 5.46 1.94
C PHE A 84 -0.03 6.54 3.02
N TRP A 85 -1.18 6.76 3.66
CA TRP A 85 -1.33 7.84 4.65
C TRP A 85 -0.52 7.60 5.92
N PHE A 86 -0.45 6.37 6.40
CA PHE A 86 0.42 6.04 7.53
C PHE A 86 1.90 6.19 7.16
N ALA A 87 2.32 5.75 5.97
CA ALA A 87 3.68 5.95 5.51
C ALA A 87 4.03 7.44 5.42
N LEU A 88 3.15 8.25 4.85
CA LEU A 88 3.32 9.71 4.76
C LEU A 88 3.43 10.34 6.15
N LEU A 89 2.56 9.95 7.09
CA LEU A 89 2.62 10.42 8.48
C LEU A 89 3.98 10.15 9.12
N TRP A 90 4.48 8.91 9.02
CA TRP A 90 5.77 8.53 9.61
C TRP A 90 6.97 9.16 8.90
N LEU A 91 6.88 9.37 7.58
CA LEU A 91 7.89 10.12 6.84
C LEU A 91 7.98 11.56 7.35
N VAL A 92 6.83 12.24 7.53
CA VAL A 92 6.77 13.59 8.10
C VAL A 92 7.28 13.61 9.54
N ALA A 93 6.91 12.64 10.37
CA ALA A 93 7.41 12.54 11.74
C ALA A 93 8.94 12.38 11.80
N GLY A 94 9.52 11.52 10.95
CA GLY A 94 10.98 11.40 10.84
C GLY A 94 11.63 12.68 10.31
N ALA A 95 11.00 13.38 9.37
CA ALA A 95 11.50 14.67 8.87
C ALA A 95 11.53 15.74 9.98
N VAL A 96 10.52 15.78 10.85
CA VAL A 96 10.50 16.67 12.03
C VAL A 96 11.64 16.33 13.00
N LEU A 97 11.88 15.04 13.27
CA LEU A 97 13.00 14.61 14.12
C LEU A 97 14.36 15.01 13.54
N PHE A 98 14.51 14.89 12.21
CA PHE A 98 15.75 15.19 11.49
C PHE A 98 16.17 16.67 11.57
N ILE A 99 15.25 17.59 11.90
CA ILE A 99 15.56 19.03 12.07
C ILE A 99 16.57 19.26 13.21
N THR A 100 16.63 18.35 14.19
CA THR A 100 17.51 18.50 15.37
C THR A 100 18.65 17.50 15.33
N VAL A 101 19.85 17.89 15.78
CA VAL A 101 21.03 17.00 15.82
C VAL A 101 20.76 15.73 16.64
N ILE A 102 20.08 15.86 17.78
CA ILE A 102 19.72 14.74 18.66
C ILE A 102 18.66 13.84 18.01
N GLY A 103 17.75 14.39 17.20
CA GLY A 103 16.68 13.65 16.55
C GLY A 103 17.10 12.87 15.30
N ILE A 104 18.27 13.17 14.71
CA ILE A 104 18.75 12.51 13.48
C ILE A 104 18.80 10.97 13.61
N PRO A 105 19.42 10.36 14.65
CA PRO A 105 19.43 8.90 14.79
C PRO A 105 18.03 8.29 14.86
N PHE A 106 17.11 8.97 15.55
CA PHE A 106 15.72 8.54 15.67
C PHE A 106 14.97 8.67 14.34
N ALA A 107 15.23 9.73 13.57
CA ALA A 107 14.65 9.92 12.24
C ALA A 107 15.00 8.74 11.31
N PHE A 108 16.27 8.34 11.27
CA PHE A 108 16.70 7.17 10.49
C PHE A 108 16.03 5.88 10.98
N GLY A 109 15.92 5.68 12.29
CA GLY A 109 15.19 4.54 12.86
C GLY A 109 13.73 4.50 12.43
N VAL A 110 13.02 5.64 12.52
CA VAL A 110 11.62 5.78 12.10
C VAL A 110 11.47 5.47 10.61
N TRP A 111 12.30 6.05 9.75
CA TRP A 111 12.22 5.82 8.31
C TRP A 111 12.55 4.38 7.90
N LEU A 112 13.54 3.75 8.51
CA LEU A 112 13.87 2.35 8.27
C LEU A 112 12.71 1.42 8.67
N VAL A 113 12.18 1.58 9.89
CA VAL A 113 11.04 0.79 10.37
C VAL A 113 9.82 1.01 9.49
N THR A 114 9.55 2.26 9.09
CA THR A 114 8.44 2.60 8.19
C THR A 114 8.62 1.93 6.84
N GLY A 115 9.81 1.97 6.24
CA GLY A 115 10.10 1.32 4.96
C GLY A 115 9.86 -0.19 5.01
N LEU A 116 10.40 -0.87 6.02
CA LEU A 116 10.19 -2.31 6.23
C LEU A 116 8.71 -2.64 6.46
N TRP A 117 8.01 -1.83 7.26
CA TRP A 117 6.58 -1.99 7.52
C TRP A 117 5.73 -1.83 6.24
N VAL A 118 6.04 -0.83 5.40
CA VAL A 118 5.39 -0.63 4.10
C VAL A 118 5.62 -1.82 3.19
N LEU A 119 6.85 -2.32 3.07
CA LEU A 119 7.17 -3.49 2.26
C LEU A 119 6.39 -4.74 2.71
N TYR A 120 6.32 -4.98 4.02
CA TYR A 120 5.47 -6.04 4.59
C TYR A 120 3.99 -5.85 4.20
N ARG A 121 3.43 -4.65 4.38
CA ARG A 121 2.03 -4.33 4.07
C ARG A 121 1.71 -4.54 2.58
N ILE A 122 2.64 -4.19 1.70
CA ILE A 122 2.53 -4.38 0.25
C ILE A 122 2.58 -5.86 -0.07
N ALA A 123 3.61 -6.59 0.37
CA ALA A 123 3.75 -8.03 0.11
C ALA A 123 2.52 -8.82 0.59
N ARG A 124 2.07 -8.56 1.83
CA ARG A 124 0.90 -9.21 2.39
C ARG A 124 -0.38 -8.88 1.62
N GLY A 125 -0.56 -7.63 1.20
CA GLY A 125 -1.71 -7.22 0.39
C GLY A 125 -1.70 -7.83 -1.01
N TRP A 126 -0.52 -7.90 -1.64
CA TRP A 126 -0.34 -8.42 -2.98
C TRP A 126 -0.55 -9.94 -3.03
N LEU A 127 -0.01 -10.69 -2.05
CA LEU A 127 -0.25 -12.13 -1.93
C LEU A 127 -1.74 -12.47 -1.76
N ALA A 128 -2.46 -11.67 -0.96
CA ALA A 128 -3.91 -11.81 -0.80
C ALA A 128 -4.64 -11.53 -2.13
N LEU A 129 -4.23 -10.49 -2.87
CA LEU A 129 -4.79 -10.15 -4.17
C LEU A 129 -4.61 -11.28 -5.20
N SER A 130 -3.41 -11.87 -5.26
CA SER A 130 -3.11 -13.02 -6.11
C SER A 130 -3.92 -14.27 -5.75
N SER A 131 -4.33 -14.37 -4.49
CA SER A 131 -5.23 -15.42 -4.00
C SER A 131 -6.71 -15.06 -4.11
N GLN A 132 -7.05 -13.89 -4.67
CA GLN A 132 -8.40 -13.31 -4.72
C GLN A 132 -9.09 -13.23 -3.34
N LYS A 133 -8.32 -12.98 -2.29
CA LYS A 133 -8.81 -12.85 -0.91
C LYS A 133 -8.91 -11.39 -0.52
N ALA A 134 -9.98 -11.04 0.19
CA ALA A 134 -10.14 -9.70 0.75
C ALA A 134 -9.09 -9.38 1.83
N MET A 135 -8.88 -8.08 2.05
CA MET A 135 -8.04 -7.54 3.10
C MET A 135 -8.85 -7.16 4.34
N PRO A 136 -8.25 -7.19 5.54
CA PRO A 136 -8.88 -6.65 6.73
C PRO A 136 -9.26 -5.18 6.52
N ARG A 137 -10.53 -4.84 6.81
CA ARG A 137 -11.06 -3.49 6.64
C ARG A 137 -10.54 -2.48 7.62
#